data_AF-A0A842TJ79-F1
#
_entry.id   AF-A0A842TJ79-F1
#
_cell.length_a   1.000
_cell.length_b   1.000
_cell.length_c   1.000
_cell.angle_alpha   90.00
_cell.angle_beta   90.00
_cell.angle_gamma   90.00
#
_symmetry.space_group_name_H-M   'P 1'
#
loop_
_entity.id
_entity.type
_entity.pdbx_description
1 polymer ?
#
loop_
_entity_poly.entity_id
_entity_poly.type
_entity_poly.pdbx_seq_one_letter_code
_entity_poly.pdbx_strand_id
1 'polypeptide(L)'
;MVVEYYMIRGIGAFFYTLEFLIAMGVFLLVFYLYLRRINRKMIFVFLIGGLINTGVELLLQGLGIRIIAEAYFFTLPIDFPYICFILGFYEGGVKTVIGYCMVIYLLYRKRLFKRLLLFLVLSIFITFFVYSASTAYYLIIEPESVLFTARNMTGILPNLLLLIAFGVSLLSFLLNKKITKKRKYTIFFYMLGQIAYLLAFTIPLHIFMLRYIGFDSGSTYTPANIFAQIIFMYGYFLLFEGIGVNIIAYPIIYQLKLVEF
;
A
#
# COMPACT_ATOMS: atom_id res chain seq x y z
N MET A 1 12.41 29.21 -12.10
CA MET A 1 11.37 28.72 -11.18
C MET A 1 11.51 27.22 -11.08
N VAL A 2 11.55 26.66 -9.87
CA VAL A 2 11.52 25.20 -9.69
C VAL A 2 10.08 24.76 -9.89
N VAL A 3 9.84 23.83 -10.81
CA VAL A 3 8.49 23.28 -11.03
C VAL A 3 8.16 22.37 -9.85
N GLU A 4 7.11 22.70 -9.11
CA GLU A 4 6.61 21.85 -8.03
C GLU A 4 5.67 20.78 -8.58
N TYR A 5 5.87 19.54 -8.12
CA TYR A 5 5.04 18.41 -8.51
C TYR A 5 4.15 18.00 -7.35
N TYR A 6 2.88 17.75 -7.67
CA TYR A 6 1.84 17.32 -6.74
C TYR A 6 1.36 15.94 -7.13
N MET A 7 1.24 15.04 -6.15
CA MET A 7 0.49 13.80 -6.34
C MET A 7 -0.96 14.09 -6.03
N ILE A 8 -1.79 13.87 -7.03
CA ILE A 8 -3.21 14.16 -7.02
C ILE A 8 -3.95 12.85 -6.92
N ARG A 9 -4.98 12.84 -6.08
CA ARG A 9 -5.84 11.68 -5.90
C ARG A 9 -7.30 12.13 -5.91
N GLY A 10 -8.06 11.63 -6.87
CA GLY A 10 -9.50 11.66 -6.87
C GLY A 10 -10.02 10.50 -6.02
N ILE A 11 -10.72 10.84 -4.94
CA ILE A 11 -11.30 9.88 -4.00
C ILE A 11 -12.82 10.03 -4.07
N GLY A 12 -13.50 8.97 -4.51
CA GLY A 12 -14.94 8.85 -4.37
C GLY A 12 -15.30 8.30 -2.99
N ALA A 13 -16.55 8.52 -2.55
CA ALA A 13 -17.03 8.14 -1.22
C ALA A 13 -16.80 6.65 -0.87
N PHE A 14 -16.77 5.77 -1.86
CA PHE A 14 -16.62 4.32 -1.67
C PHE A 14 -15.17 3.80 -1.60
N PHE A 15 -14.16 4.65 -1.80
CA PHE A 15 -12.77 4.21 -1.88
C PHE A 15 -12.31 3.43 -0.64
N TYR A 16 -12.49 4.00 0.55
CA TYR A 16 -12.07 3.37 1.81
C TYR A 16 -12.96 2.20 2.22
N THR A 17 -14.22 2.20 1.77
CA THR A 17 -15.11 1.04 1.91
C THR A 17 -14.57 -0.15 1.13
N LEU A 18 -14.08 0.08 -0.10
CA LEU A 18 -13.46 -0.94 -0.93
C LEU A 18 -12.22 -1.55 -0.24
N GLU A 19 -11.34 -0.70 0.29
CA GLU A 19 -10.13 -1.11 1.02
C GLU A 19 -10.48 -1.97 2.23
N PHE A 20 -11.50 -1.58 3.01
CA PHE A 20 -12.01 -2.38 4.12
C PHE A 20 -12.55 -3.73 3.68
N LEU A 21 -13.39 -3.78 2.63
CA LEU A 21 -13.98 -5.02 2.14
C LEU A 21 -12.90 -5.99 1.65
N ILE A 22 -11.87 -5.48 0.98
CA ILE A 22 -10.71 -6.29 0.59
C ILE A 22 -9.97 -6.80 1.83
N ALA A 23 -9.68 -5.93 2.80
CA ALA A 23 -8.99 -6.34 4.03
C ALA A 23 -9.76 -7.42 4.79
N MET A 24 -11.09 -7.27 4.90
CA MET A 24 -11.97 -8.25 5.52
C MET A 24 -12.03 -9.56 4.73
N GLY A 25 -12.15 -9.50 3.41
CA GLY A 25 -12.15 -10.69 2.55
C GLY A 25 -10.84 -11.49 2.67
N VAL A 26 -9.70 -10.80 2.71
CA VAL A 26 -8.39 -11.43 2.95
C VAL A 26 -8.30 -11.99 4.36
N PHE A 27 -8.78 -11.27 5.39
CA PHE A 27 -8.84 -11.76 6.76
C PHE A 27 -9.62 -13.08 6.85
N LEU A 28 -10.84 -13.12 6.30
CA LEU A 28 -11.68 -14.31 6.28
C LEU A 28 -11.01 -15.48 5.55
N LEU A 29 -10.34 -15.20 4.43
CA LEU A 29 -9.58 -16.21 3.68
C LEU A 29 -8.43 -16.78 4.51
N VAL A 30 -7.61 -15.94 5.16
CA VAL A 30 -6.50 -16.43 5.99
C VAL A 30 -6.99 -17.13 7.25
N PHE A 31 -8.12 -16.69 7.83
CA PHE A 31 -8.78 -17.34 8.96
C PHE A 31 -9.31 -18.72 8.57
N TYR A 32 -9.92 -18.86 7.40
CA TYR A 32 -10.33 -20.15 6.85
C TYR A 32 -9.14 -21.11 6.69
N LEU A 33 -8.02 -20.64 6.13
CA LEU A 33 -6.80 -21.44 5.99
C LEU A 33 -6.18 -21.83 7.34
N TYR A 34 -6.34 -20.98 8.36
CA TYR A 34 -5.96 -21.28 9.74
C TYR A 34 -6.82 -22.40 10.33
N LEU A 35 -8.16 -22.31 10.22
CA LEU A 35 -9.09 -23.34 10.70
C LEU A 35 -8.84 -24.69 10.03
N ARG A 36 -8.58 -24.69 8.71
CA ARG A 36 -8.22 -25.89 7.94
C ARG A 36 -6.81 -26.42 8.24
N ARG A 37 -6.04 -25.77 9.13
CA ARG A 37 -4.66 -26.12 9.51
C ARG A 37 -3.69 -26.16 8.31
N ILE A 38 -4.01 -25.48 7.21
CA ILE A 38 -3.18 -25.47 6.00
C ILE A 38 -1.97 -24.55 6.21
N ASN A 39 -2.21 -23.34 6.73
CA ASN A 39 -1.14 -22.41 7.09
C ASN A 39 -1.54 -21.50 8.24
N ARG A 40 -1.12 -21.86 9.46
CA ARG A 40 -1.41 -21.08 10.67
C ARG A 40 -0.62 -19.79 10.76
N LYS A 41 0.50 -19.64 10.05
CA LYS A 41 1.36 -18.44 10.16
C LYS A 41 0.77 -17.26 9.39
N MET A 42 -0.03 -17.51 8.36
CA MET A 42 -0.57 -16.47 7.48
C MET A 42 -1.50 -15.49 8.22
N ILE A 43 -2.29 -15.97 9.19
CA ILE A 43 -3.14 -15.08 10.00
C ILE A 43 -2.29 -14.16 10.89
N PHE A 44 -1.20 -14.65 11.48
CA PHE A 44 -0.31 -13.81 12.29
C PHE A 44 0.43 -12.78 11.42
N VAL A 45 0.82 -13.16 10.20
CA VAL A 45 1.39 -12.22 9.22
C VAL A 45 0.40 -11.09 8.92
N PHE A 46 -0.87 -11.42 8.66
CA PHE A 46 -1.92 -10.43 8.42
C PHE A 46 -2.12 -9.52 9.64
N LEU A 47 -2.29 -10.09 10.83
CA LEU A 47 -2.58 -9.34 12.05
C LEU A 47 -1.42 -8.41 12.44
N ILE A 48 -0.20 -8.92 12.44
CA ILE A 48 0.98 -8.14 12.87
C ILE A 48 1.34 -7.09 11.83
N GLY A 49 1.25 -7.43 10.54
CA GLY A 49 1.38 -6.45 9.46
C GLY A 49 0.37 -5.33 9.57
N GLY A 50 -0.89 -5.68 9.85
CA GLY A 50 -1.98 -4.72 10.06
C GLY A 50 -1.74 -3.80 11.26
N LEU A 51 -1.36 -4.36 12.41
CA LEU A 51 -1.11 -3.60 13.64
C LEU A 51 0.09 -2.66 13.53
N ILE A 52 1.20 -3.10 12.92
CA ILE A 52 2.37 -2.25 12.70
C ILE A 52 1.99 -1.07 11.81
N ASN A 53 1.33 -1.33 10.68
CA ASN A 53 0.97 -0.26 9.76
C ASN A 53 -0.11 0.66 10.36
N THR A 54 -1.03 0.13 11.17
CA THR A 54 -1.96 0.97 11.95
C THR A 54 -1.19 1.93 12.85
N GLY A 55 -0.17 1.44 13.57
CA GLY A 55 0.68 2.29 14.42
C GLY A 55 1.40 3.38 13.62
N VAL A 56 1.89 3.05 12.42
CA VAL A 56 2.50 4.03 11.50
C VAL A 56 1.47 5.07 11.05
N GLU A 57 0.28 4.65 10.61
CA GLU A 57 -0.78 5.56 10.17
C GLU A 57 -1.26 6.48 11.30
N LEU A 58 -1.40 5.96 12.52
CA LEU A 58 -1.72 6.76 13.71
C LEU A 58 -0.64 7.81 13.99
N LEU A 59 0.64 7.45 13.87
CA LEU A 59 1.76 8.37 14.02
C LEU A 59 1.76 9.46 12.94
N LEU A 60 1.58 9.07 11.68
CA LEU A 60 1.57 10.01 10.55
C LEU A 60 0.38 10.96 10.60
N GLN A 61 -0.80 10.50 11.03
CA GLN A 61 -1.97 11.35 11.26
C GLN A 61 -1.79 12.25 12.47
N GLY A 62 -1.31 11.71 13.61
CA GLY A 62 -1.06 12.49 14.82
C GLY A 62 -0.01 13.59 14.63
N LEU A 63 0.95 13.40 13.72
CA LEU A 63 1.94 14.41 13.33
C LEU A 63 1.45 15.37 12.23
N GLY A 64 0.20 15.22 11.75
CA GLY A 64 -0.37 16.06 10.70
C GLY A 64 0.24 15.85 9.30
N ILE A 65 1.01 14.77 9.10
CA ILE A 65 1.71 14.48 7.84
C ILE A 65 0.76 13.88 6.81
N ARG A 66 -0.19 13.05 7.26
CA ARG A 66 -1.15 12.33 6.39
C ARG A 66 -2.56 12.51 6.92
N ILE A 67 -3.14 13.71 6.79
CA ILE A 67 -4.51 13.99 7.23
C ILE A 67 -5.50 13.45 6.19
N ILE A 68 -6.49 12.68 6.65
CA ILE A 68 -7.61 12.21 5.85
C ILE A 68 -8.84 12.89 6.41
N ALA A 69 -9.35 13.88 5.68
CA ALA A 69 -10.43 14.75 6.17
C ALA A 69 -11.83 14.16 5.96
N GLU A 70 -11.99 13.25 4.99
CA GLU A 70 -13.30 12.70 4.63
C GLU A 70 -13.15 11.23 4.21
N ALA A 71 -13.61 10.32 5.07
CA ALA A 71 -13.69 8.91 4.75
C ALA A 71 -15.05 8.34 5.17
N TYR A 72 -15.60 7.45 4.33
CA TYR A 72 -16.92 6.86 4.55
C TYR A 72 -16.85 5.33 4.49
N PHE A 73 -17.63 4.69 5.37
CA PHE A 73 -18.01 3.28 5.31
C PHE A 73 -19.42 3.16 4.75
N PHE A 74 -19.54 2.79 3.48
CA PHE A 74 -20.79 2.92 2.74
C PHE A 74 -21.29 4.37 2.78
N THR A 75 -22.14 4.71 3.74
CA THR A 75 -22.67 6.06 3.98
C THR A 75 -22.32 6.63 5.35
N LEU A 76 -21.67 5.84 6.21
CA LEU A 76 -21.30 6.23 7.56
C LEU A 76 -19.94 6.94 7.56
N PRO A 77 -19.81 8.19 8.03
CA PRO A 77 -18.51 8.82 8.16
C PRO A 77 -17.63 8.03 9.14
N ILE A 78 -16.37 7.82 8.77
CA ILE A 78 -15.34 7.22 9.63
C ILE A 78 -14.20 8.20 9.77
N ASP A 79 -13.91 8.57 11.01
CA ASP A 79 -12.81 9.45 11.33
C ASP A 79 -11.70 8.74 12.10
N PHE A 80 -10.67 9.52 12.45
CA PHE A 80 -9.63 9.12 13.38
C PHE A 80 -10.22 8.63 14.72
N PRO A 81 -9.72 7.53 15.31
CA PRO A 81 -8.58 6.71 14.88
C PRO A 81 -8.96 5.55 13.94
N TYR A 82 -10.25 5.33 13.68
CA TYR A 82 -10.73 4.12 13.00
C TYR A 82 -10.25 4.00 11.56
N ILE A 83 -10.17 5.12 10.83
CA ILE A 83 -9.62 5.13 9.47
C ILE A 83 -8.17 4.63 9.41
N CYS A 84 -7.35 4.93 10.43
CA CYS A 84 -5.99 4.42 10.54
C CYS A 84 -5.94 2.90 10.70
N PHE A 85 -6.91 2.30 11.39
CA PHE A 85 -7.01 0.84 11.50
C PHE A 85 -7.34 0.21 10.16
N ILE A 86 -8.32 0.75 9.44
CA ILE A 86 -8.70 0.24 8.11
C ILE A 86 -7.50 0.28 7.17
N LEU A 87 -6.83 1.43 7.09
CA LEU A 87 -5.62 1.61 6.29
C LEU A 87 -4.47 0.74 6.77
N GLY A 88 -4.30 0.58 8.08
CA GLY A 88 -3.30 -0.29 8.66
C GLY A 88 -3.48 -1.74 8.20
N PHE A 89 -4.68 -2.29 8.34
CA PHE A 89 -4.97 -3.67 7.92
C PHE A 89 -4.99 -3.87 6.40
N TYR A 90 -5.41 -2.87 5.64
CA TYR A 90 -5.34 -2.91 4.18
C TYR A 90 -3.91 -2.76 3.66
N GLU A 91 -3.26 -1.59 3.88
CA GLU A 91 -1.92 -1.29 3.38
C GLU A 91 -0.82 -2.14 4.05
N GLY A 92 -1.04 -2.61 5.28
CA GLY A 92 -0.13 -3.49 6.01
C GLY A 92 -0.51 -4.96 5.90
N GLY A 93 -1.70 -5.34 6.36
CA GLY A 93 -2.13 -6.75 6.47
C GLY A 93 -2.29 -7.46 5.12
N VAL A 94 -3.05 -6.90 4.18
CA VAL A 94 -3.23 -7.51 2.85
C VAL A 94 -1.90 -7.61 2.10
N LYS A 95 -1.14 -6.51 2.11
CA LYS A 95 0.17 -6.40 1.46
C LYS A 95 1.18 -7.41 2.02
N THR A 96 1.24 -7.57 3.35
CA THR A 96 2.15 -8.53 4.00
C THR A 96 1.78 -9.98 3.66
N VAL A 97 0.48 -10.31 3.56
CA VAL A 97 0.03 -11.64 3.10
C VAL A 97 0.46 -11.93 1.67
N ILE A 98 0.35 -10.95 0.76
CA ILE A 98 0.80 -11.09 -0.63
C ILE A 98 2.32 -11.32 -0.69
N GLY A 99 3.09 -10.50 0.02
CA GLY A 99 4.54 -10.67 0.13
C GLY A 99 4.92 -12.05 0.68
N TYR A 100 4.20 -12.52 1.70
CA TYR A 100 4.39 -13.86 2.28
C TYR A 100 4.07 -14.98 1.29
N CYS A 101 2.97 -14.87 0.54
CA CYS A 101 2.62 -15.85 -0.49
C CYS A 101 3.66 -15.89 -1.61
N MET A 102 4.20 -14.73 -2.01
CA MET A 102 5.26 -14.61 -3.01
C MET A 102 6.54 -15.32 -2.56
N VAL A 103 6.98 -15.08 -1.32
CA VAL A 103 8.15 -15.77 -0.75
C VAL A 103 7.96 -17.29 -0.75
N ILE A 104 6.80 -17.78 -0.27
CA ILE A 104 6.56 -19.22 -0.21
C ILE A 104 6.52 -19.83 -1.61
N TYR A 105 5.88 -19.15 -2.55
CA TYR A 105 5.81 -19.60 -3.93
C TYR A 105 7.21 -19.69 -4.57
N LEU A 106 8.04 -18.65 -4.45
CA LEU A 106 9.34 -18.63 -5.15
C LEU A 106 10.36 -19.57 -4.51
N LEU A 107 10.42 -19.65 -3.17
CA LEU A 107 11.41 -20.47 -2.47
C LEU A 107 11.01 -21.95 -2.38
N TYR A 108 9.72 -22.24 -2.18
CA TYR A 108 9.24 -23.62 -1.94
C TYR A 108 8.42 -24.19 -3.10
N ARG A 109 8.15 -23.38 -4.14
CA ARG A 109 7.40 -23.77 -5.34
C ARG A 109 6.05 -24.43 -5.05
N LYS A 110 5.41 -24.09 -3.93
CA LYS A 110 4.11 -24.64 -3.54
C LYS A 110 3.01 -24.10 -4.45
N ARG A 111 2.39 -24.98 -5.24
CA ARG A 111 1.34 -24.62 -6.22
C ARG A 111 0.15 -23.89 -5.61
N LEU A 112 -0.26 -24.25 -4.38
CA LEU A 112 -1.34 -23.57 -3.67
C LEU A 112 -1.06 -22.06 -3.51
N PHE A 113 0.16 -21.69 -3.13
CA PHE A 113 0.54 -20.30 -2.90
C PHE A 113 0.68 -19.51 -4.21
N LYS A 114 1.02 -20.18 -5.32
CA LYS A 114 0.93 -19.58 -6.66
C LYS A 114 -0.51 -19.17 -6.97
N ARG A 115 -1.46 -20.10 -6.79
CA ARG A 115 -2.88 -19.86 -7.08
C ARG A 115 -3.46 -18.79 -6.14
N LEU A 116 -3.12 -18.86 -4.86
CA LEU A 116 -3.54 -17.87 -3.87
C LEU A 116 -2.97 -16.48 -4.17
N LEU A 117 -1.69 -16.38 -4.50
CA LEU A 117 -1.06 -15.12 -4.91
C LEU A 117 -1.74 -14.53 -6.14
N LEU A 118 -1.94 -15.35 -7.18
CA LEU A 118 -2.62 -14.92 -8.41
C LEU A 118 -4.05 -14.45 -8.11
N PHE A 119 -4.80 -15.20 -7.30
CA PHE A 119 -6.14 -14.83 -6.87
C PHE A 119 -6.14 -13.48 -6.15
N LEU A 120 -5.30 -13.31 -5.12
CA LEU A 120 -5.22 -12.05 -4.35
C LEU A 120 -4.88 -10.85 -5.25
N VAL A 121 -3.87 -10.98 -6.11
CA VAL A 121 -3.44 -9.90 -7.00
C VAL A 121 -4.53 -9.55 -8.01
N LEU A 122 -5.17 -10.55 -8.62
CA LEU A 122 -6.26 -10.33 -9.58
C LEU A 122 -7.50 -9.74 -8.92
N SER A 123 -7.89 -10.24 -7.75
CA SER A 123 -9.03 -9.72 -7.00
C SER A 123 -8.84 -8.25 -6.68
N ILE A 124 -7.64 -7.84 -6.22
CA ILE A 124 -7.34 -6.43 -5.95
C ILE A 124 -7.35 -5.62 -7.24
N PHE A 125 -6.65 -6.09 -8.28
CA PHE A 125 -6.58 -5.39 -9.56
C PHE A 125 -7.97 -5.16 -10.18
N ILE A 126 -8.79 -6.20 -10.27
CA ILE A 126 -10.14 -6.12 -10.84
C ILE A 126 -11.01 -5.17 -10.01
N THR A 127 -10.95 -5.29 -8.69
CA THR A 127 -11.75 -4.45 -7.78
C THR A 127 -11.41 -2.97 -7.96
N PHE A 128 -10.11 -2.62 -7.99
CA PHE A 128 -9.69 -1.24 -8.24
C PHE A 128 -9.93 -0.79 -9.67
N PHE A 129 -9.85 -1.68 -10.66
CA PHE A 129 -10.17 -1.35 -12.04
C PHE A 129 -11.65 -0.97 -12.20
N VAL A 130 -12.56 -1.78 -11.67
CA VAL A 130 -14.01 -1.50 -11.71
C VAL A 130 -14.33 -0.23 -10.95
N TYR A 131 -13.79 -0.07 -9.73
CA TYR A 131 -13.93 1.16 -8.96
C TYR A 131 -13.44 2.37 -9.75
N SER A 132 -12.26 2.28 -10.38
CA SER A 132 -11.67 3.41 -11.11
C SER A 132 -12.49 3.77 -12.35
N ALA A 133 -12.97 2.77 -13.10
CA ALA A 133 -13.85 3.00 -14.23
C ALA A 133 -15.18 3.66 -13.80
N SER A 134 -15.78 3.19 -12.71
CA SER A 134 -17.02 3.77 -12.19
C SER A 134 -16.84 5.20 -11.71
N THR A 135 -15.76 5.49 -10.98
CA THR A 135 -15.47 6.85 -10.47
C THR A 135 -15.15 7.80 -11.63
N ALA A 136 -14.41 7.34 -12.65
CA ALA A 136 -14.16 8.13 -13.85
C ALA A 136 -15.45 8.46 -14.63
N TYR A 137 -16.41 7.53 -14.65
CA TYR A 137 -17.74 7.80 -15.22
C TYR A 137 -18.51 8.85 -14.40
N TYR A 138 -18.50 8.77 -13.07
CA TYR A 138 -19.13 9.78 -12.20
C TYR A 138 -18.49 11.15 -12.33
N LEU A 139 -17.18 11.26 -12.57
CA LEU A 139 -16.53 12.55 -12.85
C LEU A 139 -17.09 13.27 -14.08
N ILE A 140 -17.64 12.53 -15.05
CA ILE A 140 -18.23 13.11 -16.27
C ILE A 140 -19.64 13.63 -16.00
N ILE A 141 -20.39 12.97 -15.11
CA ILE A 141 -21.83 13.20 -14.91
C ILE A 141 -22.11 14.09 -13.69
N GLU A 142 -21.36 13.89 -12.61
CA GLU A 142 -21.48 14.61 -11.33
C GLU A 142 -20.07 14.93 -10.79
N PRO A 143 -19.36 15.91 -11.36
CA PRO A 143 -17.96 16.20 -11.01
C PRO A 143 -17.76 16.62 -9.54
N GLU A 144 -18.80 17.15 -8.89
CA GLU A 144 -18.76 17.56 -7.47
C GLU A 144 -18.75 16.36 -6.50
N SER A 145 -19.04 15.14 -6.97
CA SER A 145 -19.11 13.93 -6.14
C SER A 145 -17.75 13.30 -5.80
N VAL A 146 -16.65 13.82 -6.39
CA VAL A 146 -15.31 13.29 -6.21
C VAL A 146 -14.41 14.35 -5.61
N LEU A 147 -13.84 14.05 -4.45
CA LEU A 147 -12.93 14.95 -3.76
C LEU A 147 -11.51 14.74 -4.27
N PHE A 148 -10.87 15.83 -4.70
CA PHE A 148 -9.47 15.82 -5.09
C PHE A 148 -8.58 16.28 -3.93
N THR A 149 -7.63 15.42 -3.59
CA THR A 149 -6.54 15.77 -2.66
C THR A 149 -5.25 15.92 -3.44
N ALA A 150 -4.42 16.90 -3.04
CA ALA A 150 -3.11 17.14 -3.62
C ALA A 150 -2.05 17.14 -2.53
N ARG A 151 -0.96 16.42 -2.76
CA ARG A 151 0.20 16.36 -1.86
C ARG A 151 1.45 16.78 -2.61
N ASN A 152 2.18 17.77 -2.10
CA ASN A 152 3.45 18.21 -2.69
C ASN A 152 4.50 17.09 -2.59
N MET A 153 5.00 16.64 -3.74
CA MET A 153 5.99 15.57 -3.89
C MET A 153 7.42 16.10 -3.97
N THR A 154 7.58 17.40 -4.19
CA THR A 154 8.86 18.11 -4.20
C THR A 154 9.20 18.76 -2.85
N GLY A 155 8.30 18.66 -1.87
CA GLY A 155 8.52 19.18 -0.52
C GLY A 155 9.77 18.59 0.13
N ILE A 156 10.64 19.47 0.64
CA ILE A 156 11.93 19.08 1.24
C ILE A 156 11.72 18.17 2.45
N LEU A 157 10.80 18.53 3.36
CA LEU A 157 10.58 17.82 4.61
C LEU A 157 10.04 16.39 4.40
N PRO A 158 8.96 16.15 3.62
CA PRO A 158 8.50 14.79 3.32
C PRO A 158 9.56 13.92 2.64
N ASN A 159 10.33 14.49 1.69
CA ASN A 159 11.38 13.77 0.98
C ASN A 159 12.55 13.40 1.90
N LEU A 160 12.95 14.30 2.80
CA LEU A 160 13.98 14.05 3.79
C LEU A 160 13.55 12.95 4.76
N LEU A 161 12.32 13.02 5.29
CA LEU A 161 11.79 12.00 6.21
C LEU A 161 11.71 10.62 5.55
N LEU A 162 11.27 10.55 4.29
CA LEU A 162 11.21 9.30 3.54
C LEU A 162 12.60 8.75 3.22
N LEU A 163 13.56 9.61 2.87
CA LEU A 163 14.95 9.21 2.65
C LEU A 163 15.58 8.67 3.94
N ILE A 164 15.32 9.31 5.08
CA ILE A 164 15.77 8.84 6.40
C ILE A 164 15.12 7.49 6.72
N ALA A 165 13.80 7.36 6.56
CA ALA A 165 13.08 6.12 6.83
C ALA A 165 13.57 4.97 5.95
N PHE A 166 13.78 5.21 4.66
CA PHE A 166 14.35 4.26 3.71
C PHE A 166 15.80 3.93 4.06
N GLY A 167 16.62 4.93 4.40
CA GLY A 167 18.02 4.77 4.77
C GLY A 167 18.18 3.93 6.04
N VAL A 168 17.46 4.26 7.10
CA VAL A 168 17.44 3.49 8.37
C VAL A 168 16.99 2.06 8.11
N SER A 169 15.92 1.88 7.33
CA SER A 169 15.43 0.59 6.88
C SER A 169 16.50 -0.23 6.17
N LEU A 170 17.11 0.34 5.13
CA LEU A 170 18.11 -0.34 4.30
C LEU A 170 19.38 -0.64 5.09
N LEU A 171 19.86 0.30 5.92
CA LEU A 171 21.03 0.12 6.77
C LEU A 171 20.78 -0.96 7.83
N SER A 172 19.61 -0.97 8.47
CA SER A 172 19.23 -2.02 9.42
C SER A 172 19.23 -3.41 8.76
N PHE A 173 18.90 -3.49 7.47
CA PHE A 173 18.94 -4.73 6.71
C PHE A 173 20.36 -5.14 6.29
N LEU A 174 21.15 -4.20 5.76
CA LEU A 174 22.50 -4.47 5.24
C LEU A 174 23.50 -4.78 6.35
N LEU A 175 23.47 -3.98 7.43
CA LEU A 175 24.43 -4.04 8.53
C LEU A 175 24.13 -5.14 9.54
N ASN A 176 22.92 -5.72 9.52
CA ASN A 176 22.56 -6.77 10.46
C ASN A 176 23.24 -8.11 10.11
N LYS A 177 24.41 -8.31 10.70
CA LYS A 177 25.22 -9.55 10.59
C LYS A 177 24.49 -10.81 11.08
N LYS A 178 23.39 -10.68 11.83
CA LYS A 178 22.56 -11.82 12.28
C LYS A 178 21.66 -12.37 11.17
N ILE A 179 21.51 -11.68 10.02
CA ILE A 179 20.67 -12.13 8.90
C ILE A 179 21.51 -12.92 7.89
N THR A 180 21.23 -14.22 7.75
CA THR A 180 21.93 -15.11 6.79
C THR A 180 21.62 -14.74 5.33
N LYS A 181 22.50 -15.13 4.39
CA LYS A 181 22.28 -14.91 2.94
C LYS A 181 20.93 -15.43 2.45
N LYS A 182 20.51 -16.62 2.88
CA LYS A 182 19.20 -17.22 2.55
C LYS A 182 18.02 -16.31 2.99
N ARG A 183 18.15 -15.68 4.16
CA ARG A 183 17.15 -14.74 4.70
C ARG A 183 17.15 -13.42 3.93
N LYS A 184 18.30 -12.94 3.47
CA LYS A 184 18.37 -11.76 2.57
C LYS A 184 17.59 -11.98 1.26
N TYR A 185 17.66 -13.17 0.66
CA TYR A 185 16.84 -13.52 -0.51
C TYR A 185 15.34 -13.55 -0.19
N THR A 186 14.97 -14.05 0.98
CA THR A 186 13.58 -14.06 1.44
C THR A 186 13.01 -12.64 1.49
N ILE A 187 13.79 -11.70 2.04
CA ILE A 187 13.45 -10.28 2.15
C ILE A 187 13.29 -9.66 0.77
N PHE A 188 14.21 -9.96 -0.15
CA PHE A 188 14.13 -9.49 -1.52
C PHE A 188 12.83 -9.93 -2.22
N PHE A 189 12.49 -11.23 -2.14
CA PHE A 189 11.25 -11.73 -2.75
C PHE A 189 9.98 -11.19 -2.08
N TYR A 190 10.05 -10.94 -0.77
CA TYR A 190 8.98 -10.27 -0.04
C TYR A 190 8.76 -8.85 -0.55
N MET A 191 9.83 -8.06 -0.73
CA MET A 191 9.77 -6.71 -1.31
C MET A 191 9.21 -6.73 -2.74
N LEU A 192 9.61 -7.69 -3.57
CA LEU A 192 9.02 -7.85 -4.91
C LEU A 192 7.51 -8.11 -4.86
N GLY A 193 7.03 -8.93 -3.90
CA GLY A 193 5.59 -9.15 -3.70
C GLY A 193 4.85 -7.87 -3.29
N GLN A 194 5.47 -7.03 -2.48
CA GLN A 194 4.92 -5.72 -2.11
C GLN A 194 4.84 -4.76 -3.31
N ILE A 195 5.87 -4.72 -4.16
CA ILE A 195 5.84 -3.93 -5.41
C ILE A 195 4.71 -4.42 -6.31
N ALA A 196 4.56 -5.73 -6.47
CA ALA A 196 3.49 -6.30 -7.29
C ALA A 196 2.09 -5.90 -6.78
N TYR A 197 1.87 -5.91 -5.46
CA TYR A 197 0.65 -5.39 -4.85
C TYR A 197 0.42 -3.91 -5.17
N LEU A 198 1.43 -3.07 -4.97
CA LEU A 198 1.31 -1.63 -5.20
C LEU A 198 1.04 -1.31 -6.67
N LEU A 199 1.64 -2.05 -7.61
CA LEU A 199 1.34 -1.94 -9.03
C LEU A 199 -0.11 -2.34 -9.34
N ALA A 200 -0.58 -3.46 -8.78
CA ALA A 200 -1.95 -3.93 -8.99
C ALA A 200 -3.02 -2.92 -8.53
N PHE A 201 -2.71 -2.14 -7.49
CA PHE A 201 -3.53 -1.05 -6.99
C PHE A 201 -3.35 0.27 -7.76
N THR A 202 -2.11 0.67 -8.04
CA THR A 202 -1.79 2.00 -8.57
C THR A 202 -2.06 2.13 -10.06
N ILE A 203 -1.86 1.05 -10.83
CA ILE A 203 -2.04 1.08 -12.29
C ILE A 203 -3.47 1.44 -12.68
N PRO A 204 -4.54 0.80 -12.15
CA PRO A 204 -5.90 1.17 -12.50
C PRO A 204 -6.21 2.64 -12.17
N LEU A 205 -5.88 3.09 -10.96
CA LEU A 205 -6.09 4.49 -10.55
C LEU A 205 -5.38 5.48 -11.47
N HIS A 206 -4.18 5.12 -11.95
CA HIS A 206 -3.43 5.96 -12.88
C HIS A 206 -4.04 6.01 -14.27
N ILE A 207 -4.45 4.86 -14.83
CA ILE A 207 -5.05 4.77 -16.16
C ILE A 207 -6.30 5.67 -16.25
N PHE A 208 -7.09 5.71 -15.18
CA PHE A 208 -8.32 6.51 -15.12
C PHE A 208 -8.10 7.94 -14.58
N MET A 209 -6.86 8.41 -14.46
CA MET A 209 -6.52 9.75 -13.92
C MET A 209 -7.09 10.05 -12.53
N LEU A 210 -7.41 9.02 -11.74
CA LEU A 210 -7.79 9.14 -10.34
C LEU A 210 -6.57 9.23 -9.42
N ARG A 211 -5.40 8.88 -9.93
CA ARG A 211 -4.12 9.14 -9.28
C ARG A 211 -3.05 9.51 -10.29
N TYR A 212 -2.55 10.73 -10.25
CA TYR A 212 -1.55 11.21 -11.20
C TYR A 212 -0.65 12.28 -10.57
N ILE A 213 0.45 12.58 -11.25
CA ILE A 213 1.33 13.69 -10.93
C ILE A 213 0.88 14.90 -11.72
N GLY A 214 0.57 16.00 -11.04
CA GLY A 214 0.26 17.27 -11.65
C GLY A 214 1.24 18.36 -11.24
N PHE A 215 1.19 19.48 -11.93
CA PHE A 215 1.75 20.75 -11.46
C PHE A 215 0.60 21.73 -11.24
N ASP A 216 0.79 22.62 -10.28
CA ASP A 216 -0.17 23.68 -9.99
C ASP A 216 -0.25 24.64 -11.20
N SER A 217 -1.46 24.81 -11.74
CA SER A 217 -1.77 25.73 -12.82
C SER A 217 -2.77 26.81 -12.37
N GLY A 218 -2.71 27.20 -11.09
CA GLY A 218 -3.54 28.22 -10.48
C GLY A 218 -4.69 27.60 -9.68
N SER A 219 -5.90 27.61 -10.24
CA SER A 219 -7.09 27.03 -9.58
C SER A 219 -7.25 25.52 -9.83
N THR A 220 -6.38 24.93 -10.65
CA THR A 220 -6.47 23.54 -11.07
C THR A 220 -5.09 22.90 -11.14
N TYR A 221 -5.06 21.59 -11.37
CA TYR A 221 -3.82 20.86 -11.58
C TYR A 221 -3.78 20.19 -12.95
N THR A 222 -2.74 20.49 -13.71
CA THR A 222 -2.53 19.92 -15.04
C THR A 222 -1.66 18.66 -14.95
N PRO A 223 -2.01 17.54 -15.61
CA PRO A 223 -1.18 16.35 -15.64
C PRO A 223 0.24 16.64 -16.14
N ALA A 224 1.23 16.20 -15.38
CA ALA A 224 2.63 16.28 -15.77
C ALA A 224 2.94 15.29 -16.90
N ASN A 225 4.04 15.55 -17.62
CA ASN A 225 4.51 14.66 -18.68
C ASN A 225 4.78 13.23 -18.18
N ILE A 226 4.82 12.28 -19.11
CA ILE A 226 4.96 10.85 -18.80
C ILE A 226 6.24 10.52 -18.00
N PHE A 227 7.32 11.26 -18.20
CA PHE A 227 8.56 11.06 -17.45
C PHE A 227 8.39 11.41 -15.97
N ALA A 228 7.73 12.52 -15.66
CA ALA A 228 7.39 12.91 -14.30
C ALA A 228 6.41 11.91 -13.65
N GLN A 229 5.42 11.42 -14.39
CA GLN A 229 4.55 10.34 -13.92
C GLN A 229 5.40 9.11 -13.52
N ILE A 230 6.31 8.68 -14.38
CA ILE A 230 7.16 7.50 -14.13
C ILE A 230 8.03 7.70 -12.89
N ILE A 231 8.74 8.82 -12.80
CA ILE A 231 9.67 9.10 -11.71
C ILE A 231 8.94 9.18 -10.37
N PHE A 232 7.85 9.94 -10.28
CA PHE A 232 7.20 10.20 -8.98
C PHE A 232 6.16 9.12 -8.60
N MET A 233 5.41 8.54 -9.53
CA MET A 233 4.45 7.48 -9.19
C MET A 233 5.06 6.09 -9.12
N TYR A 234 6.01 5.75 -9.98
CA TYR A 234 6.56 4.40 -10.01
C TYR A 234 7.95 4.34 -9.37
N GLY A 235 8.80 5.34 -9.57
CA GLY A 235 10.07 5.42 -8.85
C GLY A 235 9.85 5.73 -7.37
N TYR A 236 9.36 6.94 -7.10
CA TYR A 236 9.29 7.46 -5.74
C TYR A 236 8.27 6.71 -4.87
N PHE A 237 7.02 6.61 -5.31
CA PHE A 237 5.97 6.00 -4.48
C PHE A 237 6.18 4.50 -4.25
N LEU A 238 6.62 3.72 -5.25
CA LEU A 238 6.87 2.29 -5.03
C LEU A 238 8.08 2.04 -4.12
N LEU A 239 9.17 2.79 -4.29
CA LEU A 239 10.42 2.54 -3.56
C LEU A 239 10.40 3.14 -2.15
N PHE A 240 9.97 4.39 -1.98
CA PHE A 240 10.06 5.06 -0.68
C PHE A 240 8.84 4.82 0.20
N GLU A 241 7.63 5.09 -0.31
CA GLU A 241 6.39 4.87 0.46
C GLU A 241 6.01 3.38 0.50
N GLY A 242 6.17 2.72 -0.64
CA GLY A 242 5.87 1.32 -0.81
C GLY A 242 6.80 0.41 -0.02
N ILE A 243 8.08 0.40 -0.38
CA ILE A 243 9.08 -0.49 0.23
C ILE A 243 9.66 0.14 1.50
N GLY A 244 10.05 1.41 1.47
CA GLY A 244 10.79 2.08 2.55
C GLY A 244 10.10 2.09 3.90
N VAL A 245 8.80 2.40 3.94
CA VAL A 245 8.01 2.37 5.20
C VAL A 245 7.84 0.95 5.74
N ASN A 246 7.79 -0.05 4.84
CA ASN A 246 7.49 -1.42 5.19
C ASN A 246 8.72 -2.30 5.48
N ILE A 247 9.92 -1.87 5.09
CA ILE A 247 11.15 -2.55 5.50
C ILE A 247 11.28 -2.56 7.02
N ILE A 248 10.82 -1.53 7.75
CA ILE A 248 10.86 -1.47 9.23
C ILE A 248 9.96 -2.55 9.88
N ALA A 249 8.82 -2.88 9.25
CA ALA A 249 7.96 -3.97 9.73
C ALA A 249 8.67 -5.33 9.63
N TYR A 250 9.66 -5.46 8.75
CA TYR A 250 10.31 -6.74 8.49
C TYR A 250 11.22 -7.22 9.64
N PRO A 251 12.12 -6.41 10.25
CA PRO A 251 12.82 -6.77 11.49
C PRO A 251 11.88 -7.24 12.60
N ILE A 252 10.68 -6.67 12.70
CA ILE A 252 9.67 -7.06 13.69
C ILE A 252 9.06 -8.41 13.32
N ILE A 253 8.62 -8.59 12.07
CA ILE A 253 8.14 -9.88 11.52
C ILE A 253 9.20 -10.98 11.66
N TYR A 254 10.48 -10.61 11.52
CA TYR A 254 11.66 -11.45 11.67
C TYR A 254 11.93 -11.82 13.14
N GLN A 255 11.96 -10.86 14.05
CA GLN A 255 12.17 -11.09 15.49
C GLN A 255 11.02 -11.91 16.10
N LEU A 256 9.80 -11.70 15.63
CA LEU A 256 8.61 -12.46 16.01
C LEU A 256 8.54 -13.84 15.35
N LYS A 257 9.54 -14.23 14.55
CA LYS A 257 9.65 -15.55 13.93
C LYS A 257 8.45 -15.94 13.05
N LEU A 258 7.68 -14.95 12.59
CA LEU A 258 6.47 -15.16 11.78
C LEU A 258 6.83 -15.70 10.39
N VAL A 259 8.01 -15.32 9.91
CA VAL A 259 8.68 -15.85 8.72
C VAL A 259 9.91 -16.66 9.17
N GLU A 260 9.80 -17.45 10.25
CA GLU A 260 10.71 -18.57 10.43
C GLU A 260 10.26 -19.72 9.54
N PHE A 261 11.18 -20.13 8.67
CA PHE A 261 11.12 -21.37 7.91
C PHE A 261 11.85 -22.45 8.67
#